data_AF-X1H046-F1
#
_entry.id   AF-X1H046-F1
#
_cell.length_a   1.000
_cell.length_b   1.000
_cell.length_c   1.000
_cell.angle_alpha   90.00
_cell.angle_beta   90.00
_cell.angle_gamma   90.00
#
_symmetry.space_group_name_H-M   'P 1'
#
loop_
_entity.id
_entity.type
_entity.pdbx_description
1 polymer ?
#
loop_
_entity_poly.entity_id
_entity_poly.type
_entity_poly.pdbx_seq_one_letter_code
_entity_poly.pdbx_strand_id
1 'polypeptide(L)'
;MKIYSKNNYRKNASNIIGKPAETEWTNMEVAQEKLVEIETLESYYLEKFYFLLKFYEDVMFEGFLTKEKIKDDWKDKWDPLEEGKGISGFSTGAERIVYAFFNAHTIWTPNSAPVGSDIFFETKDAFVHVDLKTVQTRNIGDFKEDIFVGNNQTSYNGNITIQGKKELRPYDNAALPWIYGNSGNPKPCLTYFITILYEEKNLNILCIAILSMPNGMLERVYKEDVLKAGKNPGKIRFNFSRTPDFRLLQNKKRIMVIYFDKN
;
A
#
# COMPACT_ATOMS: atom_id res chain seq x y z
N MET A 1 44.25 -14.93 -19.20
CA MET A 1 44.46 -13.48 -19.03
C MET A 1 44.49 -12.82 -20.41
N LYS A 2 43.39 -12.18 -20.82
CA LYS A 2 43.33 -11.28 -21.98
C LYS A 2 42.43 -10.12 -21.61
N ILE A 3 43.05 -8.95 -21.50
CA ILE A 3 42.43 -7.66 -21.22
C ILE A 3 41.97 -7.12 -22.58
N TYR A 4 40.69 -6.76 -22.73
CA TYR A 4 40.21 -5.98 -23.86
C TYR A 4 39.76 -4.60 -23.40
N SER A 5 40.28 -3.60 -24.10
CA SER A 5 40.24 -2.18 -23.78
C SER A 5 38.86 -1.55 -24.04
N LYS A 6 38.51 -0.59 -23.19
CA LYS A 6 37.45 0.39 -23.42
C LYS A 6 37.92 1.37 -24.50
N ASN A 7 37.16 1.51 -25.59
CA ASN A 7 36.94 2.75 -26.34
C ASN A 7 36.20 2.41 -27.65
N ASN A 8 34.92 2.80 -27.76
CA ASN A 8 34.23 3.21 -29.01
C ASN A 8 32.71 3.34 -28.82
N TYR A 9 32.26 4.24 -27.95
CA TYR A 9 30.85 4.66 -27.92
C TYR A 9 30.73 6.18 -27.80
N ARG A 10 31.14 6.90 -28.85
CA ARG A 10 30.67 8.26 -29.16
C ARG A 10 30.82 8.51 -30.66
N LYS A 11 29.73 8.35 -31.41
CA LYS A 11 29.34 9.16 -32.58
C LYS A 11 28.20 8.43 -33.31
N ASN A 12 27.02 9.05 -33.24
CA ASN A 12 25.96 9.11 -34.27
C ASN A 12 24.61 9.30 -33.57
N ALA A 13 24.44 10.51 -33.03
CA ALA A 13 23.16 11.04 -32.60
C ALA A 13 22.87 12.26 -33.49
N SER A 14 22.31 12.01 -34.67
CA SER A 14 21.55 12.99 -35.46
C SER A 14 21.02 12.31 -36.71
N ASN A 15 19.74 12.53 -37.00
CA ASN A 15 18.94 12.03 -38.13
C ASN A 15 18.31 10.65 -37.92
N ILE A 16 17.08 10.66 -37.38
CA ILE A 16 15.85 10.15 -38.01
C ILE A 16 14.70 10.79 -37.22
N ILE A 17 14.21 11.95 -37.68
CA ILE A 17 12.89 12.47 -37.30
C ILE A 17 12.00 12.22 -38.52
N GLY A 18 11.43 11.02 -38.59
CA GLY A 18 10.25 10.74 -39.39
C GLY A 18 9.04 10.90 -38.46
N LYS A 19 8.12 11.81 -38.78
CA LYS A 19 6.81 11.88 -38.12
C LYS A 19 6.06 10.56 -38.36
N PRO A 20 5.48 9.91 -37.35
CA PRO A 20 4.47 8.88 -37.59
C PRO A 20 3.16 9.58 -37.96
N ALA A 21 2.60 9.20 -39.10
CA ALA A 21 1.22 9.48 -39.48
C ALA A 21 0.29 8.45 -38.80
N GLU A 22 -0.89 8.93 -38.38
CA GLU A 22 -2.12 8.16 -38.11
C GLU A 22 -2.00 6.85 -37.31
N THR A 23 -1.89 6.94 -35.98
CA THR A 23 -2.47 5.96 -35.03
C THR A 23 -2.51 6.56 -33.61
N GLU A 24 -3.38 7.54 -33.35
CA GLU A 24 -3.58 8.07 -31.99
C GLU A 24 -4.61 7.27 -31.17
N TRP A 25 -5.54 6.58 -31.84
CA TRP A 25 -6.60 5.80 -31.19
C TRP A 25 -6.10 4.48 -30.56
N THR A 26 -5.16 3.79 -31.21
CA THR A 26 -4.62 2.51 -30.71
C THR A 26 -3.74 2.64 -29.47
N ASN A 27 -3.03 3.75 -29.28
CA ASN A 27 -2.18 3.95 -28.10
C ASN A 27 -3.00 4.35 -26.86
N MET A 28 -4.09 5.10 -27.03
CA MET A 28 -4.96 5.50 -25.93
C MET A 28 -5.87 4.37 -25.45
N GLU A 29 -6.43 3.58 -26.36
CA GLU A 29 -7.26 2.42 -26.01
C GLU A 29 -6.44 1.34 -25.29
N VAL A 30 -5.25 0.99 -25.81
CA VAL A 30 -4.33 0.06 -25.14
C VAL A 30 -3.87 0.59 -23.78
N ALA A 31 -3.66 1.91 -23.65
CA ALA A 31 -3.35 2.51 -22.36
C ALA A 31 -4.54 2.40 -21.38
N GLN A 32 -5.77 2.63 -21.84
CA GLN A 32 -6.97 2.55 -21.01
C GLN A 32 -7.27 1.11 -20.58
N GLU A 33 -7.19 0.14 -21.49
CA GLU A 33 -7.34 -1.28 -21.18
C GLU A 33 -6.35 -1.72 -20.11
N LYS A 34 -5.10 -1.25 -20.18
CA LYS A 34 -4.10 -1.60 -19.17
C LYS A 34 -4.44 -1.05 -17.78
N LEU A 35 -5.05 0.14 -17.70
CA LEU A 35 -5.50 0.70 -16.41
C LEU A 35 -6.66 -0.09 -15.83
N VAL A 36 -7.61 -0.50 -16.67
CA VAL A 36 -8.72 -1.38 -16.27
C VAL A 36 -8.19 -2.72 -15.78
N GLU A 37 -7.19 -3.30 -16.44
CA GLU A 37 -6.55 -4.56 -16.03
C GLU A 37 -5.89 -4.43 -14.65
N ILE A 38 -5.11 -3.37 -14.43
CA ILE A 38 -4.47 -3.10 -13.13
C ILE A 38 -5.52 -2.97 -12.05
N GLU A 39 -6.56 -2.17 -12.29
CA GLU A 39 -7.61 -1.97 -11.30
C GLU A 39 -8.44 -3.24 -11.03
N THR A 40 -8.64 -4.07 -12.05
CA THR A 40 -9.25 -5.39 -11.92
C THR A 40 -8.42 -6.30 -11.01
N LEU A 41 -7.09 -6.30 -11.17
CA LEU A 41 -6.19 -7.04 -10.29
C LEU A 41 -6.21 -6.49 -8.86
N GLU A 42 -6.25 -5.17 -8.69
CA GLU A 42 -6.40 -4.54 -7.37
C GLU A 42 -7.68 -5.00 -6.66
N SER A 43 -8.82 -4.99 -7.36
CA SER A 43 -10.10 -5.47 -6.82
C SER A 43 -10.07 -6.98 -6.52
N TYR A 44 -9.48 -7.78 -7.42
CA TYR A 44 -9.40 -9.23 -7.27
C TYR A 44 -8.61 -9.63 -6.02
N TYR A 45 -7.44 -9.04 -5.81
CA TYR A 45 -6.61 -9.34 -4.65
C TYR A 45 -7.20 -8.75 -3.37
N LEU A 46 -7.79 -7.55 -3.40
CA LEU A 46 -8.53 -6.99 -2.27
C LEU A 46 -9.59 -7.96 -1.75
N GLU A 47 -10.40 -8.53 -2.65
CA GLU A 47 -11.44 -9.50 -2.30
C GLU A 47 -10.85 -10.78 -1.72
N LYS A 48 -9.76 -11.30 -2.31
CA LYS A 48 -9.08 -12.48 -1.75
C LYS A 48 -8.59 -12.26 -0.33
N PHE A 49 -7.92 -11.13 -0.08
CA PHE A 49 -7.46 -10.80 1.27
C PHE A 49 -8.64 -10.61 2.21
N TYR A 50 -9.70 -9.93 1.77
CA TYR A 50 -10.90 -9.76 2.57
C TYR A 50 -11.47 -11.11 3.02
N PHE A 51 -11.70 -12.04 2.09
CA PHE A 51 -12.25 -13.34 2.43
C PHE A 51 -11.30 -14.16 3.31
N LEU A 52 -9.99 -14.09 3.07
CA LEU A 52 -8.98 -14.75 3.90
C LEU A 52 -8.98 -14.19 5.33
N LEU A 53 -8.91 -12.87 5.48
CA LEU A 53 -8.91 -12.18 6.78
C LEU A 53 -10.23 -12.38 7.52
N LYS A 54 -11.36 -12.41 6.80
CA LYS A 54 -12.67 -12.69 7.38
C LYS A 54 -12.79 -14.13 7.86
N PHE A 55 -12.24 -15.09 7.11
CA PHE A 55 -12.26 -16.49 7.50
C PHE A 55 -11.44 -16.77 8.76
N TYR A 56 -10.32 -16.06 8.94
CA TYR A 56 -9.43 -16.21 10.09
C TYR A 56 -9.55 -15.08 11.12
N GLU A 57 -10.69 -14.38 11.14
CA GLU A 57 -10.92 -13.25 12.03
C GLU A 57 -10.71 -13.65 13.51
N ASP A 58 -11.36 -14.72 13.97
CA ASP A 58 -11.25 -15.21 15.34
C ASP A 58 -9.80 -15.54 15.74
N VAL A 59 -9.04 -16.17 14.82
CA VAL A 59 -7.63 -16.50 15.03
C VAL A 59 -6.77 -15.25 15.21
N MET A 60 -7.04 -14.19 14.43
CA MET A 60 -6.35 -12.91 14.60
C MET A 60 -6.70 -12.27 15.95
N PHE A 61 -7.98 -12.27 16.34
CA PHE A 61 -8.42 -11.74 17.64
C PHE A 61 -7.76 -12.46 18.82
N GLU A 62 -7.75 -13.80 18.80
CA GLU A 62 -7.04 -14.59 19.80
C GLU A 62 -5.54 -14.25 19.82
N GLY A 63 -4.94 -14.10 18.64
CA GLY A 63 -3.56 -13.69 18.44
C GLY A 63 -3.24 -12.35 19.11
N PHE A 64 -4.08 -11.33 18.90
CA PHE A 64 -3.88 -9.99 19.47
C PHE A 64 -3.93 -9.97 21.01
N LEU A 65 -4.67 -10.91 21.61
CA LEU A 65 -4.79 -11.05 23.07
C LEU A 65 -3.67 -11.89 23.71
N THR A 66 -2.87 -12.61 22.92
CA THR A 66 -1.82 -13.50 23.47
C THR A 66 -0.84 -12.79 24.41
N LYS A 67 -0.50 -11.52 24.14
CA LYS A 67 0.42 -10.75 24.98
C LYS A 67 -0.13 -10.47 26.39
N GLU A 68 -1.44 -10.40 26.56
CA GLU A 68 -2.04 -10.17 27.89
C GLU A 68 -1.89 -11.39 28.79
N LYS A 69 -1.78 -12.60 28.22
CA LYS A 69 -1.56 -13.86 28.99
C LYS A 69 -0.20 -13.89 29.69
N ILE A 70 0.77 -13.14 29.19
CA ILE A 70 2.16 -13.07 29.69
C ILE A 70 2.53 -11.63 30.09
N LYS A 71 1.54 -10.79 30.39
CA LYS A 71 1.73 -9.34 30.63
C LYS A 71 2.79 -9.03 31.68
N ASP A 72 2.76 -9.77 32.78
CA ASP A 72 3.67 -9.56 33.91
C ASP A 72 5.13 -9.82 33.54
N ASP A 73 5.41 -10.59 32.49
CA ASP A 73 6.76 -10.92 32.05
C ASP A 73 7.41 -9.83 31.17
N TRP A 74 6.60 -9.01 30.49
CA TRP A 74 7.09 -8.03 29.51
C TRP A 74 6.74 -6.58 29.81
N LYS A 75 5.67 -6.28 30.56
CA LYS A 75 5.18 -4.90 30.73
C LYS A 75 6.22 -3.93 31.30
N ASP A 76 7.04 -4.40 32.23
CA ASP A 76 8.08 -3.58 32.90
C ASP A 76 9.39 -3.55 32.08
N LYS A 77 9.43 -4.29 30.97
CA LYS A 77 10.55 -4.36 30.02
C LYS A 77 10.21 -3.72 28.68
N TRP A 78 9.10 -2.97 28.58
CA TRP A 78 8.71 -2.31 27.36
C TRP A 78 8.29 -0.88 27.68
N ASP A 79 9.16 0.07 27.37
CA ASP A 79 8.84 1.48 27.39
C ASP A 79 8.47 1.95 25.97
N PRO A 80 7.21 2.37 25.71
CA PRO A 80 6.83 2.92 24.42
C PRO A 80 7.65 4.15 23.99
N LEU A 81 8.18 4.95 24.91
CA LEU A 81 8.93 6.17 24.60
C LEU A 81 10.40 5.91 24.31
N GLU A 82 11.01 4.92 24.96
CA GLU A 82 12.40 4.54 24.71
C GLU A 82 12.50 3.40 23.68
N GLU A 83 12.07 2.20 24.05
CA GLU A 83 12.18 1.00 23.24
C GLU A 83 11.21 1.00 22.06
N GLY A 84 9.97 1.45 22.32
CA GLY A 84 8.92 1.53 21.32
C GLY A 84 9.08 2.71 20.36
N LYS A 85 9.96 3.68 20.61
CA LYS A 85 10.15 4.89 19.77
C LYS A 85 8.83 5.61 19.44
N GLY A 86 7.91 5.65 20.40
CA GLY A 86 6.55 6.19 20.26
C GLY A 86 5.50 5.21 19.72
N ILE A 87 5.86 3.96 19.41
CA ILE A 87 4.95 2.91 18.92
C ILE A 87 4.33 2.18 20.11
N SER A 88 3.01 1.97 20.06
CA SER A 88 2.29 1.26 21.10
C SER A 88 2.65 -0.23 21.11
N GLY A 89 2.69 -0.85 22.29
CA GLY A 89 2.92 -2.30 22.39
C GLY A 89 1.84 -3.14 21.69
N PHE A 90 0.62 -2.61 21.52
CA PHE A 90 -0.40 -3.23 20.68
C PHE A 90 0.01 -3.23 19.21
N SER A 91 0.49 -2.10 18.67
CA SER A 91 0.91 -2.01 17.27
C SER A 91 2.01 -3.01 16.93
N THR A 92 3.06 -3.08 17.77
CA THR A 92 4.16 -4.03 17.60
C THR A 92 3.68 -5.49 17.65
N GLY A 93 2.78 -5.81 18.57
CA GLY A 93 2.20 -7.15 18.68
C GLY A 93 1.30 -7.51 17.50
N ALA A 94 0.44 -6.57 17.07
CA ALA A 94 -0.48 -6.77 15.96
C ALA A 94 0.24 -7.03 14.65
N GLU A 95 1.33 -6.29 14.37
CA GLU A 95 2.17 -6.51 13.20
C GLU A 95 2.71 -7.94 13.16
N ARG A 96 3.23 -8.43 14.30
CA ARG A 96 3.75 -9.79 14.41
C ARG A 96 2.69 -10.85 14.16
N ILE A 97 1.47 -10.67 14.69
CA ILE A 97 0.36 -11.60 14.49
C ILE A 97 -0.07 -11.61 13.03
N VAL A 98 -0.25 -10.44 12.41
CA VAL A 98 -0.65 -10.34 11.00
C VAL A 98 0.45 -10.91 10.10
N TYR A 99 1.73 -10.58 10.33
CA TYR A 99 2.84 -11.15 9.57
C TYR A 99 2.90 -12.69 9.65
N ALA A 100 2.82 -13.25 10.87
CA ALA A 100 2.80 -14.69 11.07
C ALA A 100 1.59 -15.34 10.38
N PHE A 101 0.42 -14.69 10.47
CA PHE A 101 -0.80 -15.13 9.82
C PHE A 101 -0.64 -15.25 8.30
N PHE A 102 -0.16 -14.19 7.63
CA PHE A 102 0.02 -14.19 6.17
C PHE A 102 1.03 -15.25 5.71
N ASN A 103 2.14 -15.41 6.43
CA ASN A 103 3.13 -16.43 6.08
C ASN A 103 2.65 -17.87 6.29
N ALA A 104 1.75 -18.10 7.24
CA ALA A 104 1.20 -19.43 7.50
C ALA A 104 0.04 -19.82 6.56
N HIS A 105 -0.70 -18.84 6.01
CA HIS A 105 -1.98 -19.10 5.35
C HIS A 105 -2.05 -18.62 3.89
N THR A 106 -0.99 -18.02 3.35
CA THR A 106 -0.92 -17.68 1.93
C THR A 106 -0.05 -18.67 1.16
N ILE A 107 -0.40 -18.86 -0.12
CA ILE A 107 0.37 -19.72 -1.06
C ILE A 107 1.36 -18.91 -1.91
N TRP A 108 1.53 -17.63 -1.61
CA TRP A 108 2.35 -16.72 -2.40
C TRP A 108 3.78 -16.71 -1.91
N THR A 109 4.72 -16.44 -2.81
CA THR A 109 6.15 -16.49 -2.51
C THR A 109 6.56 -15.21 -1.79
N PRO A 110 7.05 -15.26 -0.54
CA PRO A 110 7.58 -14.06 0.12
C PRO A 110 8.74 -13.45 -0.68
N ASN A 111 8.84 -12.14 -0.67
CA ASN A 111 9.88 -11.40 -1.38
C ASN A 111 10.80 -10.68 -0.38
N SER A 112 12.10 -10.83 -0.56
CA SER A 112 13.13 -10.31 0.35
C SER A 112 13.67 -8.93 -0.02
N ALA A 113 12.97 -8.16 -0.87
CA ALA A 113 13.44 -6.84 -1.26
C ALA A 113 13.55 -5.90 -0.04
N PRO A 114 14.62 -5.10 0.07
CA PRO A 114 14.82 -4.20 1.21
C PRO A 114 13.93 -2.95 1.16
N VAL A 115 13.26 -2.70 0.03
CA VAL A 115 12.31 -1.61 -0.17
C VAL A 115 10.93 -2.24 -0.39
N GLY A 116 10.05 -2.07 0.60
CA GLY A 116 8.71 -2.64 0.60
C GLY A 116 7.96 -2.38 1.89
N SER A 117 6.78 -2.98 1.99
CA SER A 117 5.90 -3.03 3.16
C SER A 117 6.25 -4.18 4.09
N ASP A 118 5.61 -4.23 5.26
CA ASP A 118 5.77 -5.30 6.27
C ASP A 118 5.62 -6.71 5.66
N ILE A 119 4.68 -6.86 4.73
CA ILE A 119 4.40 -8.11 4.03
C ILE A 119 4.56 -7.86 2.53
N PHE A 120 5.44 -8.61 1.89
CA PHE A 120 5.70 -8.48 0.46
C PHE A 120 5.79 -9.86 -0.19
N PHE A 121 4.99 -10.09 -1.23
CA PHE A 121 4.94 -11.37 -1.93
C PHE A 121 4.78 -11.23 -3.45
N GLU A 122 5.28 -12.23 -4.15
CA GLU A 122 5.07 -12.43 -5.58
C GLU A 122 3.93 -13.43 -5.81
N THR A 123 3.02 -13.06 -6.71
CA THR A 123 1.92 -13.90 -7.19
C THR A 123 2.14 -14.22 -8.67
N LYS A 124 1.22 -14.96 -9.30
CA LYS A 124 1.34 -15.30 -10.74
C LYS A 124 1.34 -14.05 -11.64
N ASP A 125 0.62 -13.00 -11.25
CA ASP A 125 0.29 -11.84 -12.09
C ASP A 125 0.58 -10.49 -11.41
N ALA A 126 1.06 -10.45 -10.16
CA ALA A 126 1.35 -9.22 -9.44
C ALA A 126 2.46 -9.37 -8.39
N PHE A 127 3.11 -8.26 -8.07
CA PHE A 127 3.86 -8.06 -6.83
C PHE A 127 2.96 -7.31 -5.86
N VAL A 128 2.80 -7.84 -4.65
CA VAL A 128 1.78 -7.37 -3.72
C VAL A 128 2.38 -7.00 -2.39
N HIS A 129 2.14 -5.74 -2.00
CA HIS A 129 2.52 -5.14 -0.75
C HIS A 129 1.32 -5.05 0.18
N VAL A 130 1.46 -5.51 1.42
CA VAL A 130 0.48 -5.31 2.50
C VAL A 130 1.20 -4.73 3.70
N ASP A 131 0.66 -3.65 4.24
CA ASP A 131 1.22 -2.92 5.38
C ASP A 131 0.17 -2.77 6.48
N LEU A 132 0.56 -2.90 7.75
CA LEU A 132 -0.37 -2.77 8.87
C LEU A 132 -0.36 -1.35 9.44
N LYS A 133 -1.55 -0.77 9.61
CA LYS A 133 -1.75 0.51 10.29
C LYS A 133 -2.66 0.34 11.50
N THR A 134 -2.13 0.55 12.70
CA THR A 134 -2.96 0.61 13.90
C THR A 134 -3.26 2.06 14.25
N VAL A 135 -4.51 2.34 14.65
CA VAL A 135 -4.97 3.68 15.01
C VAL A 135 -5.73 3.60 16.33
N GLN A 136 -5.34 4.45 17.27
CA GLN A 136 -6.07 4.60 18.52
C GLN A 136 -7.27 5.53 18.34
N THR A 137 -8.34 5.34 19.10
CA THR A 137 -9.55 6.19 19.05
C THR A 137 -9.28 7.69 19.22
N ARG A 138 -8.26 8.09 19.99
CA ARG A 138 -7.83 9.49 20.10
C ARG A 138 -7.39 10.13 18.77
N ASN A 139 -7.01 9.31 17.79
CA ASN A 139 -6.56 9.70 16.45
C ASN A 139 -7.53 9.23 15.36
N ILE A 140 -8.84 9.11 15.64
CA ILE A 140 -9.83 8.54 14.72
C ILE A 140 -9.86 9.17 13.32
N GLY A 141 -9.44 10.44 13.18
CA GLY A 141 -9.27 11.08 11.86
C GLY A 141 -8.30 10.32 10.95
N ASP A 142 -7.23 9.76 11.53
CA ASP A 142 -6.23 8.92 10.85
C ASP A 142 -6.76 7.52 10.49
N PHE A 143 -8.03 7.21 10.81
CA PHE A 143 -8.72 5.97 10.43
C PHE A 143 -9.94 6.22 9.53
N LYS A 144 -10.53 7.43 9.57
CA LYS A 144 -11.77 7.76 8.85
C LYS A 144 -11.55 8.34 7.45
N GLU A 145 -10.52 9.15 7.28
CA GLU A 145 -10.35 9.93 6.04
C GLU A 145 -9.16 9.50 5.22
N ASP A 146 -8.03 9.32 5.91
CA ASP A 146 -6.73 9.12 5.29
C ASP A 146 -5.75 8.46 6.27
N ILE A 147 -4.78 7.71 5.75
CA ILE A 147 -3.72 7.06 6.53
C ILE A 147 -2.34 7.60 6.14
N PHE A 148 -1.39 7.61 7.09
CA PHE A 148 0.00 7.90 6.76
C PHE A 148 0.60 6.81 5.87
N VAL A 149 1.31 7.23 4.82
CA VAL A 149 2.00 6.33 3.89
C VAL A 149 3.45 6.78 3.70
N GLY A 150 4.38 5.83 3.86
CA GLY A 150 5.79 6.06 3.59
C GLY A 150 6.11 5.95 2.10
N ASN A 151 7.24 6.54 1.67
CA ASN A 151 7.69 6.47 0.28
C ASN A 151 7.87 5.03 -0.22
N ASN A 152 8.30 4.11 0.66
CA ASN A 152 8.49 2.68 0.37
C ASN A 152 7.18 1.87 0.41
N GLN A 153 6.04 2.53 0.58
CA GLN A 153 4.71 1.90 0.69
C GLN A 153 3.77 2.34 -0.43
N THR A 154 4.26 3.05 -1.44
CA THR A 154 3.44 3.54 -2.56
C THR A 154 4.24 3.57 -3.85
N SER A 155 3.54 3.30 -4.96
CA SER A 155 4.02 3.55 -6.32
C SER A 155 3.42 4.83 -6.94
N TYR A 156 2.52 5.50 -6.21
CA TYR A 156 1.77 6.64 -6.69
C TYR A 156 2.55 7.95 -6.49
N ASN A 157 2.99 8.52 -7.61
CA ASN A 157 3.42 9.92 -7.71
C ASN A 157 2.24 10.76 -8.22
N GLY A 158 2.12 12.00 -7.77
CA GLY A 158 1.00 12.85 -8.15
C GLY A 158 0.99 14.19 -7.42
N ASN A 159 0.01 15.02 -7.73
CA ASN A 159 -0.14 16.33 -7.10
C ASN A 159 -0.89 16.25 -5.77
N ILE A 160 -0.48 17.07 -4.82
CA ILE A 160 -1.13 17.23 -3.52
C ILE A 160 -1.75 18.61 -3.45
N THR A 161 -3.05 18.68 -3.21
CA THR A 161 -3.73 19.96 -2.93
C THR A 161 -3.30 20.49 -1.56
N ILE A 162 -2.72 21.69 -1.53
CA ILE A 162 -2.37 22.36 -0.27
C ILE A 162 -3.63 23.02 0.30
N GLN A 163 -4.08 22.60 1.49
CA GLN A 163 -5.24 23.22 2.13
C GLN A 163 -5.03 24.73 2.34
N GLY A 164 -6.03 25.53 1.96
CA GLY A 164 -5.99 26.99 2.07
C GLY A 164 -5.26 27.70 0.93
N LYS A 165 -4.65 26.97 -0.01
CA LYS A 165 -4.04 27.52 -1.22
C LYS A 165 -4.61 26.84 -2.46
N LYS A 166 -4.83 27.58 -3.55
CA LYS A 166 -5.16 27.00 -4.86
C LYS A 166 -3.90 26.45 -5.56
N GLU A 167 -2.96 25.93 -4.79
CA GLU A 167 -1.65 25.48 -5.26
C GLU A 167 -1.56 23.96 -5.15
N LEU A 168 -0.98 23.36 -6.20
CA LEU A 168 -0.64 21.94 -6.24
C LEU A 168 0.84 21.79 -5.92
N ARG A 169 1.15 20.91 -4.97
CA ARG A 169 2.52 20.48 -4.70
C ARG A 169 2.78 19.15 -5.40
N PRO A 170 3.73 19.05 -6.34
CA PRO A 170 4.09 17.77 -6.90
C PRO A 170 4.71 16.88 -5.81
N TYR A 171 4.37 15.60 -5.85
CA TYR A 171 5.04 14.54 -5.11
C TYR A 171 5.53 13.49 -6.10
N ASP A 172 6.85 13.31 -6.12
CA ASP A 172 7.61 12.46 -7.03
C ASP A 172 8.57 11.50 -6.29
N ASN A 173 8.30 11.26 -5.00
CA ASN A 173 9.19 10.50 -4.11
C ASN A 173 8.68 9.10 -3.77
N ALA A 174 7.70 8.57 -4.53
CA ALA A 174 7.30 7.17 -4.41
C ALA A 174 8.49 6.26 -4.74
N ALA A 175 8.77 5.28 -3.88
CA ALA A 175 9.92 4.40 -4.02
C ALA A 175 9.57 3.04 -4.64
N LEU A 176 8.27 2.69 -4.71
CA LEU A 176 7.83 1.49 -5.41
C LEU A 176 7.60 1.79 -6.89
N PRO A 177 7.98 0.88 -7.81
CA PRO A 177 7.67 1.05 -9.22
C PRO A 177 6.18 0.80 -9.48
N TRP A 178 5.65 1.34 -10.57
CA TRP A 178 4.31 0.99 -11.04
C TRP A 178 4.22 -0.49 -11.44
N ILE A 179 5.27 -0.96 -12.12
CA ILE A 179 5.42 -2.30 -12.66
C ILE A 179 6.82 -2.77 -12.27
N TYR A 180 6.92 -3.94 -11.65
CA TYR A 180 8.19 -4.60 -11.41
C TYR A 180 8.68 -5.29 -12.67
N GLY A 181 9.95 -5.06 -13.03
CA GLY A 181 10.63 -5.85 -14.04
C GLY A 181 10.92 -7.24 -13.49
N ASN A 182 10.37 -8.28 -14.11
CA ASN A 182 10.53 -9.67 -13.68
C ASN A 182 10.93 -10.56 -14.85
N SER A 183 12.20 -10.46 -15.25
CA SER A 183 12.84 -11.32 -16.26
C SER A 183 12.02 -11.52 -17.56
N GLY A 184 11.40 -10.44 -18.07
CA GLY A 184 10.57 -10.47 -19.28
C GLY A 184 9.07 -10.68 -19.05
N ASN A 185 8.63 -10.92 -17.81
CA ASN A 185 7.23 -11.01 -17.42
C ASN A 185 6.85 -9.88 -16.43
N PRO A 186 6.72 -8.62 -16.89
CA PRO A 186 6.44 -7.49 -16.03
C PRO A 186 5.11 -7.65 -15.27
N LYS A 187 5.13 -7.34 -13.97
CA LYS A 187 3.97 -7.50 -13.08
C LYS A 187 3.65 -6.18 -12.37
N PRO A 188 2.37 -5.77 -12.25
CA PRO A 188 1.98 -4.60 -11.50
C PRO A 188 2.33 -4.71 -10.01
N CYS A 189 2.67 -3.56 -9.42
CA CYS A 189 2.79 -3.36 -7.98
C CYS A 189 1.40 -3.06 -7.39
N LEU A 190 0.86 -3.93 -6.56
CA LEU A 190 -0.40 -3.71 -5.87
C LEU A 190 -0.13 -3.43 -4.40
N THR A 191 -0.78 -2.42 -3.83
CA THR A 191 -0.55 -1.99 -2.45
C THR A 191 -1.84 -2.01 -1.65
N TYR A 192 -1.80 -2.67 -0.49
CA TYR A 192 -2.92 -2.75 0.44
C TYR A 192 -2.49 -2.34 1.84
N PHE A 193 -3.47 -1.87 2.61
CA PHE A 193 -3.29 -1.51 4.01
C PHE A 193 -4.34 -2.21 4.84
N ILE A 194 -3.91 -2.96 5.86
CA ILE A 194 -4.82 -3.43 6.90
C ILE A 194 -4.85 -2.33 7.97
N THR A 195 -6.04 -1.83 8.29
CA THR A 195 -6.22 -0.82 9.32
C THR A 195 -6.93 -1.41 10.53
N ILE A 196 -6.42 -1.16 11.73
CA ILE A 196 -7.03 -1.60 12.99
C ILE A 196 -7.30 -0.38 13.87
N LEU A 197 -8.57 -0.07 14.10
CA LEU A 197 -9.02 0.91 15.09
C LEU A 197 -9.20 0.21 16.44
N TYR A 198 -8.58 0.74 17.48
CA TYR A 198 -8.68 0.15 18.82
C TYR A 198 -8.69 1.20 19.93
N GLU A 199 -9.24 0.81 21.08
CA GLU A 199 -9.26 1.59 22.31
C GLU A 199 -7.97 1.42 23.10
N GLU A 200 -7.33 2.52 23.49
CA GLU A 200 -6.01 2.46 24.15
C GLU A 200 -6.05 1.81 25.55
N LYS A 201 -7.14 2.00 26.30
CA LYS A 201 -7.20 1.62 27.72
C LYS A 201 -7.39 0.11 27.95
N ASN A 202 -8.31 -0.48 27.20
CA ASN A 202 -8.73 -1.88 27.32
C ASN A 202 -8.28 -2.74 26.13
N LEU A 203 -7.70 -2.12 25.08
CA LEU A 203 -7.27 -2.77 23.84
C LEU A 203 -8.42 -3.41 23.05
N ASN A 204 -9.65 -2.94 23.26
CA ASN A 204 -10.78 -3.35 22.46
C ASN A 204 -10.56 -2.94 21.00
N ILE A 205 -10.60 -3.90 20.09
CA ILE A 205 -10.60 -3.63 18.66
C ILE A 205 -12.01 -3.22 18.28
N LEU A 206 -12.15 -2.08 17.61
CA LEU A 206 -13.43 -1.52 17.19
C LEU A 206 -13.70 -1.72 15.71
N CYS A 207 -12.65 -1.72 14.88
CA CYS A 207 -12.79 -1.93 13.45
C CYS A 207 -11.50 -2.51 12.87
N ILE A 208 -11.65 -3.48 11.97
CA ILE A 208 -10.57 -3.95 11.11
C ILE A 208 -11.04 -3.79 9.68
N ALA A 209 -10.27 -3.11 8.84
CA ALA A 209 -10.55 -2.98 7.42
C ALA A 209 -9.31 -3.26 6.58
N ILE A 210 -9.52 -3.59 5.32
CA ILE A 210 -8.46 -3.62 4.30
C ILE A 210 -8.76 -2.61 3.22
N LEU A 211 -7.74 -1.84 2.84
CA LEU A 211 -7.78 -0.76 1.88
C LEU A 211 -6.90 -1.12 0.67
N SER A 212 -7.35 -0.81 -0.54
CA SER A 212 -6.56 -0.90 -1.78
C SER A 212 -6.15 0.50 -2.23
N MET A 213 -4.85 0.78 -2.19
CA MET A 213 -4.29 2.03 -2.70
C MET A 213 -4.07 1.94 -4.21
N PRO A 214 -4.51 2.93 -5.00
CA PRO A 214 -4.29 2.92 -6.45
C PRO A 214 -2.80 2.84 -6.81
N ASN A 215 -2.46 1.95 -7.74
CA ASN A 215 -1.17 1.89 -8.41
C ASN A 215 -0.85 3.22 -9.10
N GLY A 216 0.43 3.60 -9.15
CA GLY A 216 0.83 4.88 -9.75
C GLY A 216 0.50 5.07 -11.23
N MET A 217 0.26 4.02 -12.02
CA MET A 217 -0.24 4.18 -13.40
C MET A 217 -1.65 4.78 -13.46
N LEU A 218 -2.42 4.59 -12.39
CA LEU A 218 -3.78 5.12 -12.24
C LEU A 218 -3.78 6.61 -11.90
N GLU A 219 -2.62 7.29 -11.85
CA GLU A 219 -2.55 8.75 -11.61
C GLU A 219 -3.44 9.53 -12.57
N ARG A 220 -3.46 9.17 -13.85
CA ARG A 220 -4.31 9.85 -14.84
C ARG A 220 -5.82 9.73 -14.59
N VAL A 221 -6.23 8.73 -13.81
CA VAL A 221 -7.63 8.44 -13.46
C VAL A 221 -7.99 9.08 -12.11
N TYR A 222 -7.08 8.97 -11.14
CA TYR A 222 -7.34 9.39 -9.76
C TYR A 222 -6.82 10.78 -9.41
N LYS A 223 -5.77 11.23 -10.11
CA LYS A 223 -5.13 12.55 -9.99
C LYS A 223 -4.80 12.91 -8.54
N GLU A 224 -5.19 14.09 -8.10
CA GLU A 224 -4.93 14.62 -6.76
C GLU A 224 -5.77 13.96 -5.64
N ASP A 225 -6.69 13.06 -5.97
CA ASP A 225 -7.60 12.49 -4.98
C ASP A 225 -6.93 11.42 -4.10
N VAL A 226 -5.85 10.80 -4.56
CA VAL A 226 -5.13 9.74 -3.83
C VAL A 226 -4.27 10.30 -2.70
N LEU A 227 -3.59 11.43 -2.93
CA LEU A 227 -2.58 11.93 -2.00
C LEU A 227 -3.08 13.16 -1.23
N LYS A 228 -2.87 13.16 0.08
CA LYS A 228 -3.08 14.32 0.96
C LYS A 228 -1.77 14.69 1.65
N ALA A 229 -1.62 15.96 1.99
CA ALA A 229 -0.47 16.42 2.76
C ALA A 229 -0.44 15.75 4.14
N GLY A 230 0.74 15.28 4.55
CA GLY A 230 0.96 14.79 5.91
C GLY A 230 1.06 15.93 6.93
N LYS A 231 0.98 15.55 8.21
CA LYS A 231 1.13 16.48 9.35
C LYS A 231 2.51 17.16 9.37
N ASN A 232 3.53 16.49 8.84
CA ASN A 232 4.90 16.98 8.76
C ASN A 232 5.28 17.33 7.31
N PRO A 233 6.14 18.34 7.09
CA PRO A 233 6.67 18.66 5.76
C PRO A 233 7.28 17.45 5.05
N GLY A 234 7.03 17.32 3.75
CA GLY A 234 7.51 16.21 2.93
C GLY A 234 6.82 14.86 3.17
N LYS A 235 5.93 14.75 4.16
CA LYS A 235 5.15 13.53 4.39
C LYS A 235 3.84 13.56 3.61
N ILE A 236 3.36 12.38 3.25
CA ILE A 236 2.12 12.18 2.49
C ILE A 236 1.19 11.22 3.23
N ARG A 237 -0.06 11.22 2.80
CA ARG A 237 -1.12 10.36 3.32
C ARG A 237 -1.95 9.83 2.15
N PHE A 238 -2.41 8.59 2.25
CA PHE A 238 -3.36 8.02 1.31
C PHE A 238 -4.78 8.42 1.72
N ASN A 239 -5.45 9.16 0.84
CA ASN A 239 -6.77 9.74 1.03
C ASN A 239 -7.88 8.83 0.50
N PHE A 240 -8.09 7.71 1.21
CA PHE A 240 -9.07 6.71 0.83
C PHE A 240 -10.51 7.24 0.87
N SER A 241 -10.81 8.30 1.64
CA SER A 241 -12.14 8.91 1.64
C SER A 241 -12.51 9.62 0.33
N ARG A 242 -11.54 10.12 -0.44
CA ARG A 242 -11.74 10.66 -1.80
C ARG A 242 -11.59 9.60 -2.89
N THR A 243 -11.18 8.39 -2.51
CA THR A 243 -10.98 7.26 -3.41
C THR A 243 -11.64 5.97 -2.91
N PRO A 244 -12.92 6.02 -2.45
CA PRO A 244 -13.57 4.85 -1.86
C PRO A 244 -13.95 3.78 -2.88
N ASP A 245 -14.00 4.14 -4.17
CA ASP A 245 -14.46 3.32 -5.27
C ASP A 245 -13.32 3.03 -6.27
N PHE A 246 -13.37 1.85 -6.87
CA PHE A 246 -12.62 1.55 -8.09
C PHE A 246 -13.28 2.32 -9.25
N ARG A 247 -12.56 3.24 -9.90
CA ARG A 247 -13.15 4.25 -10.80
C ARG A 247 -13.46 3.71 -12.19
N LEU A 248 -12.75 2.68 -12.62
CA LEU A 248 -12.93 2.01 -13.91
C LEU A 248 -13.72 0.70 -13.76
N LEU A 249 -14.12 0.32 -12.55
CA LEU A 249 -14.93 -0.87 -12.27
C LEU A 249 -16.31 -0.47 -11.72
N GLN A 250 -17.36 -1.17 -12.14
CA GLN A 250 -18.70 -0.90 -11.65
C GLN A 250 -18.94 -1.52 -10.28
N ASN A 251 -19.48 -0.73 -9.34
CA ASN A 251 -19.95 -1.18 -8.02
C ASN A 251 -18.90 -1.89 -7.15
N LYS A 252 -17.61 -1.54 -7.28
CA LYS A 252 -16.53 -2.12 -6.48
C LYS A 252 -15.92 -1.06 -5.56
N LYS A 253 -15.78 -1.42 -4.27
CA LYS A 253 -15.18 -0.56 -3.24
C LYS A 253 -13.71 -0.90 -3.04
N ARG A 254 -12.87 0.13 -2.86
CA ARG A 254 -11.45 -0.01 -2.47
C ARG A 254 -11.26 -0.30 -0.98
N ILE A 255 -12.35 -0.36 -0.22
CA ILE A 255 -12.36 -0.51 1.23
C ILE A 255 -13.29 -1.66 1.57
N MET A 256 -12.80 -2.65 2.30
CA MET A 256 -13.61 -3.76 2.81
C MET A 256 -13.43 -3.89 4.31
N VAL A 257 -14.55 -3.88 5.04
CA VAL A 257 -14.57 -3.97 6.51
C VAL A 257 -14.63 -5.43 6.92
N ILE A 258 -13.57 -5.90 7.54
CA ILE A 258 -13.43 -7.28 8.04
C ILE A 258 -14.23 -7.41 9.34
N TYR A 259 -14.02 -6.50 10.29
CA TYR A 259 -14.70 -6.46 11.57
C TYR A 259 -15.16 -5.04 11.89
N PHE A 260 -16.33 -4.90 12.50
CA PHE A 260 -16.84 -3.65 13.05
C PHE A 260 -17.64 -3.95 14.31
N ASP A 261 -17.19 -3.42 15.44
CA ASP A 261 -17.94 -3.50 16.70
C ASP A 261 -19.22 -2.69 16.58
N LYS A 262 -20.36 -3.33 16.88
CA LYS A 262 -21.70 -2.74 16.76
C LYS A 262 -22.23 -2.20 18.09
N ASN A 263 -21.49 -2.40 19.17
CA ASN A 263 -21.91 -2.07 20.53
C ASN A 263 -21.54 -0.64 20.94
#